data_AF-A0A212TDD1-F1
#
_entry.id   AF-A0A212TDD1-F1
#
_cell.length_a   1.000
_cell.length_b   1.000
_cell.length_c   1.000
_cell.angle_alpha   90.00
_cell.angle_beta   90.00
_cell.angle_gamma   90.00
#
_symmetry.space_group_name_H-M   'P 1'
#
loop_
_entity.id
_entity.type
_entity.pdbx_description
1 polymer ?
#
loop_
_entity_poly.entity_id
_entity_poly.type
_entity_poly.pdbx_seq_one_letter_code
_entity_poly.pdbx_strand_id
1 'polypeptide(L)'
;MEKRAVDVAIIGAGTAGMVAYQRVRKATDKVVLIEGDQYGTTCARVGCMPSKLLIAAAEKAHQMQLGDLFGVSAATIRVDGRRVMERVRTERDRFVSSVIGSVEKFPEAHRLKGHARFVGPNRLVVGGNLEVQAERIIIATGSRPNIPGFLKEAKDRLVVNDDIFEWQDLPGSVAVFGPGVIGLELGQALSRLGIRVRMFGVGGAVGPLQDDSIREYALNTFNEEFPLDPESDVRKVERVNDGVAITFVDGDAGEKTETFDYLLAATGRRPNIDGLDIQNANIDLDEKGMPLFDPHTLRCGQSHIFIAGDANNSLPLLHETADEGRIAGDNAASYPDVRTGLRRTPLAVVFTDPQIATVGLTIHQVGERCRGCFAVGEVSFEDQGRSRVIGKNRGLLRVYGEHGSGLFMGAEMFGPAAEHIAHLLAWSAQRRLTVTEMLEMPFYHPVIEEGLRTALKDLNRNLNIGPAPEEGCTDCGPGI
;
A
#
# COMPACT_ATOMS: atom_id res chain seq x y z
N MET A 1 -29.99 -26.15 13.90
CA MET A 1 -28.93 -25.14 13.83
C MET A 1 -28.26 -25.12 15.20
N GLU A 2 -26.97 -25.40 15.26
CA GLU A 2 -26.20 -25.32 16.52
C GLU A 2 -26.15 -23.86 16.98
N LYS A 3 -26.17 -23.62 18.30
CA LYS A 3 -26.16 -22.26 18.86
C LYS A 3 -25.00 -22.09 19.81
N ARG A 4 -24.32 -20.95 19.71
CA ARG A 4 -23.17 -20.62 20.54
C ARG A 4 -23.24 -19.16 20.99
N ALA A 5 -23.12 -18.93 22.29
CA ALA A 5 -23.02 -17.59 22.86
C ALA A 5 -21.55 -17.24 23.15
N VAL A 6 -21.14 -16.03 22.79
CA VAL A 6 -19.80 -15.48 23.00
C VAL A 6 -19.89 -14.02 23.43
N ASP A 7 -18.85 -13.57 24.12
CA ASP A 7 -18.69 -12.17 24.49
C ASP A 7 -18.28 -11.36 23.25
N VAL A 8 -17.36 -11.91 22.43
CA VAL A 8 -16.90 -11.25 21.21
C VAL A 8 -16.82 -12.22 20.03
N ALA A 9 -17.34 -11.83 18.87
CA ALA A 9 -17.11 -12.49 17.59
C ALA A 9 -16.26 -11.60 16.68
N ILE A 10 -15.22 -12.17 16.08
CA ILE A 10 -14.32 -11.49 15.15
C ILE A 10 -14.46 -12.16 13.79
N ILE A 11 -14.88 -11.40 12.77
CA ILE A 11 -15.10 -11.90 11.41
C ILE A 11 -13.87 -11.58 10.57
N GLY A 12 -13.11 -12.61 10.21
CA GLY A 12 -11.87 -12.55 9.44
C GLY A 12 -10.64 -12.81 10.30
N ALA A 13 -9.80 -13.77 9.90
CA ALA A 13 -8.52 -14.09 10.56
C ALA A 13 -7.31 -13.50 9.81
N GLY A 14 -7.50 -12.31 9.22
CA GLY A 14 -6.43 -11.47 8.71
C GLY A 14 -5.67 -10.73 9.82
N THR A 15 -4.77 -9.81 9.45
CA THR A 15 -3.96 -9.04 10.39
C THR A 15 -4.81 -8.32 11.46
N ALA A 16 -5.84 -7.57 11.07
CA ALA A 16 -6.70 -6.85 12.02
C ALA A 16 -7.40 -7.82 12.98
N GLY A 17 -7.99 -8.90 12.47
CA GLY A 17 -8.72 -9.87 13.27
C GLY A 17 -7.83 -10.64 14.24
N MET A 18 -6.64 -11.05 13.81
CA MET A 18 -5.66 -11.72 14.68
C MET A 18 -5.15 -10.81 15.79
N VAL A 19 -4.86 -9.54 15.48
CA VAL A 19 -4.44 -8.57 16.51
C VAL A 19 -5.59 -8.27 17.46
N ALA A 20 -6.81 -8.06 16.95
CA ALA A 20 -7.99 -7.84 17.77
C ALA A 20 -8.28 -9.02 18.71
N TYR A 21 -8.14 -10.25 18.21
CA TYR A 21 -8.26 -11.47 19.00
C TYR A 21 -7.30 -11.44 20.20
N GLN A 22 -6.02 -11.14 19.98
CA GLN A 22 -5.03 -11.06 21.06
C GLN A 22 -5.37 -10.00 22.11
N ARG A 23 -6.02 -8.90 21.73
CA ARG A 23 -6.49 -7.87 22.67
C ARG A 23 -7.68 -8.34 23.48
N VAL A 24 -8.71 -8.87 22.80
CA VAL A 24 -9.93 -9.40 23.42
C VAL A 24 -9.64 -10.53 24.41
N ARG A 25 -8.69 -11.41 24.07
CA ARG A 25 -8.26 -12.54 24.90
C ARG A 25 -7.70 -12.15 26.28
N LYS A 26 -7.35 -10.87 26.48
CA LYS A 26 -6.93 -10.36 27.79
C LYS A 26 -8.11 -10.07 28.73
N ALA A 27 -9.31 -9.90 28.18
CA ALA A 27 -10.51 -9.56 28.94
C ALA A 27 -11.50 -10.72 29.07
N THR A 28 -11.58 -11.62 28.08
CA THR A 28 -12.52 -12.74 28.11
C THR A 28 -11.99 -13.97 27.39
N ASP A 29 -12.41 -15.14 27.91
CA ASP A 29 -12.22 -16.42 27.25
C ASP A 29 -13.31 -16.76 26.22
N LYS A 30 -14.47 -16.10 26.28
CA LYS A 30 -15.61 -16.38 25.40
C LYS A 30 -15.51 -15.60 24.09
N VAL A 31 -14.54 -15.96 23.25
CA VAL A 31 -14.31 -15.31 21.95
C VAL A 31 -14.26 -16.31 20.82
N VAL A 32 -14.73 -15.91 19.64
CA VAL A 32 -14.51 -16.66 18.39
C VAL A 32 -13.88 -15.79 17.32
N LEU A 33 -12.92 -16.37 16.61
CA LEU A 33 -12.30 -15.87 15.39
C LEU A 33 -12.83 -16.72 14.24
N ILE A 34 -13.57 -16.08 13.34
CA ILE A 34 -14.29 -16.73 12.25
C ILE A 34 -13.53 -16.49 10.95
N GLU A 35 -13.20 -17.56 10.23
CA GLU A 35 -12.48 -17.49 8.95
C GLU A 35 -13.21 -18.32 7.89
N GLY A 36 -13.55 -17.70 6.75
CA GLY A 36 -14.23 -18.36 5.64
C GLY A 36 -13.27 -19.13 4.75
N ASP A 37 -12.13 -18.53 4.45
CA ASP A 37 -11.13 -19.00 3.49
C ASP A 37 -9.87 -19.48 4.21
N GLN A 38 -8.73 -19.61 3.52
CA GLN A 38 -7.52 -20.15 4.14
C GLN A 38 -6.90 -19.17 5.14
N TYR A 39 -6.41 -19.69 6.27
CA TYR A 39 -5.54 -18.92 7.15
C TYR A 39 -4.24 -18.52 6.43
N GLY A 40 -3.55 -17.50 6.95
CA GLY A 40 -2.27 -17.04 6.40
C GLY A 40 -2.19 -15.54 6.14
N THR A 41 -3.31 -14.81 6.24
CA THR A 41 -3.46 -13.38 5.85
C THR A 41 -3.22 -13.10 4.36
N THR A 42 -3.93 -12.11 3.81
CA THR A 42 -3.69 -11.60 2.45
C THR A 42 -2.24 -11.15 2.26
N CYS A 43 -1.69 -10.44 3.26
CA CYS A 43 -0.33 -9.90 3.23
C CYS A 43 0.74 -10.98 2.95
N ALA A 44 0.70 -12.10 3.68
CA ALA A 44 1.68 -13.16 3.48
C ALA A 44 1.36 -14.05 2.28
N ARG A 45 0.07 -14.33 1.98
CA ARG A 45 -0.31 -15.25 0.90
C ARG A 45 -0.11 -14.68 -0.50
N VAL A 46 -0.60 -13.46 -0.71
CA VAL A 46 -0.86 -12.88 -2.04
C VAL A 46 -0.62 -11.37 -2.09
N GLY A 47 0.02 -10.80 -1.07
CA GLY A 47 0.20 -9.36 -0.90
C GLY A 47 1.66 -8.97 -0.77
N CYS A 48 1.98 -8.30 0.34
CA CYS A 48 3.27 -7.66 0.56
C CYS A 48 4.46 -8.63 0.46
N MET A 49 4.37 -9.82 1.07
CA MET A 49 5.55 -10.71 1.13
C MET A 49 5.97 -11.23 -0.25
N PRO A 50 5.08 -11.87 -1.05
CA PRO A 50 5.46 -12.34 -2.37
C PRO A 50 5.77 -11.22 -3.36
N SER A 51 5.14 -10.04 -3.26
CA SER A 51 5.50 -8.91 -4.13
C SER A 51 6.93 -8.42 -3.86
N LYS A 52 7.32 -8.27 -2.59
CA LYS A 52 8.68 -7.85 -2.22
C LYS A 52 9.73 -8.91 -2.56
N LEU A 53 9.37 -10.20 -2.55
CA LEU A 53 10.25 -11.28 -3.04
C LEU A 53 10.52 -11.17 -4.54
N LEU A 54 9.50 -10.82 -5.33
CA LEU A 54 9.62 -10.63 -6.79
C LEU A 54 10.40 -9.35 -7.12
N ILE A 55 10.10 -8.24 -6.45
CA ILE A 55 10.84 -6.97 -6.57
C ILE A 55 12.32 -7.17 -6.25
N ALA A 56 12.65 -7.89 -5.18
CA ALA A 56 14.04 -8.17 -4.84
C ALA A 56 14.79 -8.95 -5.95
N ALA A 57 14.12 -9.87 -6.64
CA ALA A 57 14.70 -10.57 -7.79
C ALA A 57 14.90 -9.62 -8.98
N ALA A 58 13.91 -8.78 -9.25
CA ALA A 58 13.93 -7.78 -10.32
C ALA A 58 15.03 -6.72 -10.11
N GLU A 59 15.19 -6.22 -8.89
CA GLU A 59 16.26 -5.30 -8.52
C GLU A 59 17.64 -5.90 -8.76
N LYS A 60 17.84 -7.18 -8.45
CA LYS A 60 19.12 -7.86 -8.69
C LYS A 60 19.40 -8.02 -10.18
N ALA A 61 18.41 -8.42 -10.97
CA ALA A 61 18.55 -8.50 -12.42
C ALA A 61 18.90 -7.13 -13.02
N HIS A 62 18.21 -6.08 -12.60
CA HIS A 62 18.45 -4.72 -13.08
C HIS A 62 19.80 -4.15 -12.64
N GLN A 63 20.22 -4.36 -11.39
CA GLN A 63 21.54 -3.95 -10.89
C GLN A 63 22.68 -4.57 -11.71
N MET A 64 22.53 -5.83 -12.13
CA MET A 64 23.52 -6.46 -13.01
C MET A 64 23.57 -5.78 -14.38
N GLN A 65 22.43 -5.32 -14.91
CA GLN A 65 22.36 -4.62 -16.21
C GLN A 65 23.02 -3.24 -16.15
N LEU A 66 22.97 -2.57 -14.99
CA LEU A 66 23.59 -1.27 -14.77
C LEU A 66 25.08 -1.33 -14.38
N GLY A 67 25.68 -2.52 -14.33
CA GLY A 67 27.06 -2.70 -13.85
C GLY A 67 28.12 -1.91 -14.65
N ASP A 68 27.88 -1.70 -15.95
CA ASP A 68 28.81 -0.97 -16.84
C ASP A 68 29.04 0.47 -16.37
N LEU A 69 28.07 1.10 -15.70
CA LEU A 69 28.22 2.42 -15.06
C LEU A 69 29.40 2.45 -14.08
N PHE A 70 29.69 1.31 -13.44
CA PHE A 70 30.75 1.14 -12.45
C PHE A 70 31.98 0.40 -13.00
N GLY A 71 32.03 0.16 -14.31
CA GLY A 71 33.10 -0.63 -14.93
C GLY A 71 33.04 -2.12 -14.57
N VAL A 72 31.87 -2.64 -14.17
CA VAL A 72 31.66 -4.05 -13.84
C VAL A 72 30.72 -4.67 -14.85
N SER A 73 31.24 -5.50 -15.75
CA SER A 73 30.45 -6.11 -16.84
C SER A 73 30.31 -7.63 -16.68
N ALA A 74 29.22 -8.16 -17.21
CA ALA A 74 29.00 -9.60 -17.37
C ALA A 74 28.62 -9.88 -18.83
N ALA A 75 29.18 -10.94 -19.43
CA ALA A 75 28.95 -11.25 -20.85
C ALA A 75 27.48 -11.52 -21.19
N THR A 76 26.71 -12.07 -20.25
CA THR A 76 25.27 -12.31 -20.43
C THR A 76 24.58 -12.33 -19.08
N ILE A 77 23.46 -11.60 -18.97
CA ILE A 77 22.57 -11.63 -17.82
C ILE A 77 21.36 -12.48 -18.21
N ARG A 78 21.17 -13.60 -17.53
CA ARG A 78 20.06 -14.53 -17.80
C ARG A 78 19.15 -14.60 -16.58
N VAL A 79 17.88 -14.27 -16.79
CA VAL A 79 16.81 -14.50 -15.81
C VAL A 79 16.25 -15.91 -16.03
N ASP A 80 16.30 -16.74 -14.99
CA ASP A 80 15.64 -18.05 -14.95
C ASP A 80 14.27 -17.88 -14.26
N GLY A 81 13.23 -17.67 -15.06
CA GLY A 81 11.89 -17.37 -14.56
C GLY A 81 11.32 -18.43 -13.63
N ARG A 82 11.62 -19.71 -13.89
CA ARG A 82 11.21 -20.84 -13.02
C ARG A 82 11.86 -20.75 -11.66
N ARG A 83 13.17 -20.49 -11.59
CA ARG A 83 13.88 -20.35 -10.30
C ARG A 83 13.46 -19.10 -9.54
N VAL A 84 13.17 -18.00 -10.25
CA VAL A 84 12.62 -16.78 -9.63
C VAL A 84 11.28 -17.10 -8.96
N MET A 85 10.34 -17.70 -9.70
CA MET A 85 9.01 -18.00 -9.18
C MET A 85 9.01 -19.12 -8.14
N GLU A 86 9.91 -20.11 -8.25
CA GLU A 86 10.11 -21.13 -7.22
C GLU A 86 10.51 -20.49 -5.89
N ARG A 87 11.50 -19.58 -5.90
CA ARG A 87 11.90 -18.85 -4.68
C ARG A 87 10.75 -18.03 -4.11
N VAL A 88 9.99 -17.33 -4.96
CA VAL A 88 8.80 -16.56 -4.53
C VAL A 88 7.82 -17.48 -3.81
N ARG A 89 7.45 -18.62 -4.39
CA ARG A 89 6.53 -19.60 -3.79
C ARG A 89 7.07 -20.17 -2.48
N THR A 90 8.32 -20.64 -2.45
CA THR A 90 8.90 -21.28 -1.25
C THR A 90 8.99 -20.33 -0.05
N GLU A 91 9.48 -19.10 -0.25
CA GLU A 91 9.54 -18.12 0.85
C GLU A 91 8.15 -17.63 1.25
N ARG A 92 7.23 -17.44 0.28
CA ARG A 92 5.81 -17.15 0.56
C ARG A 92 5.20 -18.23 1.46
N ASP A 93 5.34 -19.50 1.08
CA ASP A 93 4.80 -20.63 1.83
C ASP A 93 5.37 -20.67 3.25
N ARG A 94 6.67 -20.39 3.42
CA ARG A 94 7.30 -20.26 4.74
C ARG A 94 6.66 -19.16 5.59
N PHE A 95 6.42 -17.97 5.03
CA PHE A 95 5.74 -16.88 5.75
C PHE A 95 4.30 -17.27 6.12
N VAL A 96 3.57 -17.89 5.19
CA VAL A 96 2.20 -18.37 5.42
C VAL A 96 2.15 -19.44 6.51
N SER A 97 3.05 -20.43 6.49
CA SER A 97 3.15 -21.46 7.53
C SER A 97 3.40 -20.87 8.91
N SER A 98 4.21 -19.81 9.02
CA SER A 98 4.43 -19.11 10.30
C SER A 98 3.15 -18.46 10.84
N VAL A 99 2.32 -17.88 9.97
CA VAL A 99 1.02 -17.31 10.35
C VAL A 99 0.05 -18.41 10.76
N ILE A 100 -0.06 -19.48 9.96
CA ILE A 100 -0.91 -20.64 10.26
C ILE A 100 -0.53 -21.23 11.62
N GLY A 101 0.75 -21.49 11.86
CA GLY A 101 1.23 -22.00 13.14
C GLY A 101 0.97 -21.05 14.32
N SER A 102 0.79 -19.74 14.08
CA SER A 102 0.36 -18.80 15.11
C SER A 102 -1.14 -18.93 15.41
N VAL A 103 -1.98 -19.10 14.39
CA VAL A 103 -3.42 -19.33 14.55
C VAL A 103 -3.68 -20.70 15.18
N GLU A 104 -2.92 -21.73 14.83
CA GLU A 104 -3.06 -23.09 15.39
C GLU A 104 -2.78 -23.18 16.89
N LYS A 105 -1.99 -22.25 17.43
CA LYS A 105 -1.79 -22.10 18.88
C LYS A 105 -3.01 -21.53 19.60
N PHE A 106 -3.97 -20.95 18.89
CA PHE A 106 -5.21 -20.50 19.51
C PHE A 106 -6.07 -21.71 19.88
N PRO A 107 -6.73 -21.70 21.05
CA PRO A 107 -7.61 -22.81 21.43
C PRO A 107 -8.62 -23.13 20.32
N GLU A 108 -8.79 -24.41 20.03
CA GLU A 108 -9.66 -24.89 18.95
C GLU A 108 -11.09 -24.35 19.10
N ALA A 109 -11.59 -24.28 20.33
CA ALA A 109 -12.88 -23.67 20.61
C ALA A 109 -12.98 -22.23 20.09
N HIS A 110 -11.91 -21.45 20.01
CA HIS A 110 -11.99 -20.07 19.52
C HIS A 110 -11.98 -19.97 17.99
N ARG A 111 -11.64 -21.04 17.28
CA ARG A 111 -11.48 -21.01 15.82
C ARG A 111 -12.73 -21.56 15.16
N LEU A 112 -13.40 -20.73 14.37
CA LEU A 112 -14.56 -21.14 13.59
C LEU A 112 -14.25 -21.03 12.10
N LYS A 113 -14.52 -22.11 11.37
CA LYS A 113 -14.36 -22.16 9.92
C LYS A 113 -15.72 -22.00 9.24
N GLY A 114 -15.81 -21.04 8.31
CA GLY A 114 -16.99 -20.79 7.50
C GLY A 114 -17.26 -19.30 7.31
N HIS A 115 -17.97 -18.95 6.25
CA HIS A 115 -18.38 -17.56 6.02
C HIS A 115 -19.44 -17.15 7.05
N ALA A 116 -19.26 -15.97 7.65
CA ALA A 116 -20.22 -15.36 8.56
C ALA A 116 -21.14 -14.40 7.80
N ARG A 117 -22.41 -14.36 8.19
CA ARG A 117 -23.37 -13.33 7.76
C ARG A 117 -24.28 -12.92 8.92
N PHE A 118 -24.66 -11.65 8.95
CA PHE A 118 -25.57 -11.10 9.95
C PHE A 118 -27.00 -11.62 9.72
N VAL A 119 -27.61 -12.12 10.78
CA VAL A 119 -29.06 -12.44 10.84
C VAL A 119 -29.78 -11.60 11.90
N GLY A 120 -29.06 -10.64 12.48
CA GLY A 120 -29.51 -9.65 13.45
C GLY A 120 -28.32 -8.90 14.05
N PRO A 121 -28.55 -7.87 14.89
CA PRO A 121 -27.48 -7.00 15.40
C PRO A 121 -26.41 -7.73 16.23
N ASN A 122 -26.81 -8.78 16.94
CA ASN A 122 -25.95 -9.59 17.83
C ASN A 122 -25.87 -11.05 17.39
N ARG A 123 -26.30 -11.37 16.15
CA ARG A 123 -26.45 -12.76 15.70
C ARG A 123 -25.84 -12.95 14.32
N LEU A 124 -24.91 -13.90 14.23
CA LEU A 124 -24.25 -14.32 13.00
C LEU A 124 -24.64 -15.77 12.68
N VAL A 125 -24.75 -16.10 11.41
CA VAL A 125 -24.72 -17.49 10.94
C VAL A 125 -23.38 -17.76 10.29
N VAL A 126 -22.68 -18.80 10.73
CA VAL A 126 -21.37 -19.24 10.24
C VAL A 126 -21.54 -20.59 9.54
N GLY A 127 -21.05 -20.70 8.30
CA GLY A 127 -21.11 -21.95 7.52
C GLY A 127 -22.51 -22.48 7.21
N GLY A 128 -23.56 -21.67 7.45
CA GLY A 128 -24.96 -22.01 7.20
C GLY A 128 -25.66 -22.84 8.28
N ASN A 129 -24.94 -23.35 9.28
CA ASN A 129 -25.47 -24.31 10.25
C ASN A 129 -25.17 -23.99 11.73
N LEU A 130 -24.29 -23.02 11.99
CA LEU A 130 -23.95 -22.54 13.33
C LEU A 130 -24.41 -21.09 13.52
N GLU A 131 -25.25 -20.86 14.51
CA GLU A 131 -25.64 -19.52 14.94
C GLU A 131 -24.77 -19.06 16.11
N VAL A 132 -24.07 -17.95 15.93
CA VAL A 132 -23.25 -17.30 16.95
C VAL A 132 -23.98 -16.06 17.45
N GLN A 133 -24.35 -16.06 18.73
CA GLN A 133 -24.82 -14.88 19.43
C GLN A 133 -23.65 -14.19 20.13
N ALA A 134 -23.37 -12.94 19.77
CA ALA A 134 -22.22 -12.19 20.25
C ALA A 134 -22.64 -10.87 20.90
N GLU A 135 -22.09 -10.56 22.06
CA GLU A 135 -22.33 -9.27 22.71
C GLU A 135 -21.63 -8.12 21.97
N ARG A 136 -20.44 -8.36 21.41
CA ARG A 136 -19.68 -7.43 20.57
C ARG A 136 -19.19 -8.12 19.30
N ILE A 137 -19.11 -7.37 18.20
CA ILE A 137 -18.68 -7.91 16.90
C ILE A 137 -17.59 -7.03 16.30
N ILE A 138 -16.53 -7.63 15.79
CA ILE A 138 -15.47 -6.94 15.03
C ILE A 138 -15.49 -7.46 13.59
N ILE A 139 -15.71 -6.56 12.64
CA ILE A 139 -15.64 -6.82 11.20
C ILE A 139 -14.19 -6.56 10.74
N ALA A 140 -13.48 -7.62 10.35
CA ALA A 140 -12.09 -7.59 9.91
C ALA A 140 -11.89 -8.44 8.64
N THR A 141 -12.85 -8.38 7.72
CA THR A 141 -12.96 -9.24 6.53
C THR A 141 -12.00 -8.88 5.39
N GLY A 142 -11.21 -7.82 5.55
CA GLY A 142 -10.24 -7.39 4.56
C GLY A 142 -10.87 -6.88 3.26
N SER A 143 -10.10 -6.97 2.18
CA SER A 143 -10.48 -6.57 0.83
C SER A 143 -10.11 -7.64 -0.20
N ARG A 144 -10.62 -7.50 -1.43
CA ARG A 144 -10.28 -8.35 -2.59
C ARG A 144 -10.04 -7.49 -3.85
N PRO A 145 -9.40 -8.02 -4.90
CA PRO A 145 -9.22 -7.31 -6.16
C PRO A 145 -10.56 -6.85 -6.76
N ASN A 146 -10.60 -5.62 -7.26
CA ASN A 146 -11.76 -5.10 -7.99
C ASN A 146 -11.47 -5.14 -9.49
N ILE A 147 -12.28 -5.88 -10.26
CA ILE A 147 -12.05 -6.11 -11.69
C ILE A 147 -13.18 -5.45 -12.50
N PRO A 148 -12.90 -4.36 -13.25
CA PRO A 148 -13.83 -3.77 -14.20
C PRO A 148 -14.37 -4.79 -15.21
N GLY A 149 -15.64 -4.63 -15.59
CA GLY A 149 -16.34 -5.59 -16.45
C GLY A 149 -15.62 -5.89 -17.77
N PHE A 150 -15.12 -4.86 -18.45
CA PHE A 150 -14.45 -5.02 -19.75
C PHE A 150 -13.15 -5.84 -19.68
N LEU A 151 -12.46 -5.87 -18.53
CA LEU A 151 -11.25 -6.69 -18.36
C LEU A 151 -11.55 -8.19 -18.29
N LYS A 152 -12.80 -8.56 -17.94
CA LYS A 152 -13.22 -9.98 -17.86
C LYS A 152 -13.19 -10.68 -19.23
N GLU A 153 -13.20 -9.92 -20.31
CA GLU A 153 -13.06 -10.45 -21.68
C GLU A 153 -11.69 -11.08 -21.96
N ALA A 154 -10.70 -10.86 -21.09
CA ALA A 154 -9.42 -11.58 -21.12
C ALA A 154 -9.51 -13.06 -20.65
N LYS A 155 -10.63 -13.47 -20.03
CA LYS A 155 -10.95 -14.85 -19.64
C LYS A 155 -9.82 -15.52 -18.83
N ASP A 156 -9.29 -16.65 -19.31
CA ASP A 156 -8.21 -17.43 -18.69
C ASP A 156 -6.86 -16.72 -18.66
N ARG A 157 -6.73 -15.57 -19.35
CA ARG A 157 -5.53 -14.73 -19.34
C ARG A 157 -5.65 -13.51 -18.44
N LEU A 158 -6.79 -13.32 -17.79
CA LEU A 158 -6.95 -12.35 -16.72
C LEU A 158 -6.30 -12.88 -15.44
N VAL A 159 -5.35 -12.14 -14.90
CA VAL A 159 -4.74 -12.41 -13.60
C VAL A 159 -4.92 -11.22 -12.66
N VAL A 160 -4.97 -11.50 -11.37
CA VAL A 160 -4.86 -10.51 -10.29
C VAL A 160 -3.60 -10.79 -9.45
N ASN A 161 -3.34 -9.97 -8.44
CA ASN A 161 -2.22 -10.22 -7.51
C ASN A 161 -2.32 -11.59 -6.82
N ASP A 162 -3.52 -12.17 -6.73
CA ASP A 162 -3.71 -13.49 -6.12
C ASP A 162 -3.13 -14.62 -6.99
N ASP A 163 -3.08 -14.43 -8.32
CA ASP A 163 -2.67 -15.46 -9.28
C ASP A 163 -1.19 -15.38 -9.65
N ILE A 164 -0.62 -14.17 -9.72
CA ILE A 164 0.73 -13.92 -10.25
C ILE A 164 1.82 -14.71 -9.51
N PHE A 165 1.64 -14.88 -8.20
CA PHE A 165 2.62 -15.56 -7.36
C PHE A 165 2.57 -17.08 -7.44
N GLU A 166 1.56 -17.64 -8.13
CA GLU A 166 1.41 -19.08 -8.40
C GLU A 166 1.99 -19.51 -9.76
N TRP A 167 2.39 -18.55 -10.61
CA TRP A 167 2.97 -18.85 -11.92
C TRP A 167 4.20 -19.74 -11.82
N GLN A 168 4.27 -20.80 -12.62
CA GLN A 168 5.39 -21.75 -12.60
C GLN A 168 6.64 -21.23 -13.33
N ASP A 169 6.45 -20.29 -14.26
CA ASP A 169 7.50 -19.62 -15.02
C ASP A 169 7.06 -18.18 -15.31
N LEU A 170 8.00 -17.31 -15.64
CA LEU A 170 7.69 -15.93 -16.05
C LEU A 170 7.14 -15.93 -17.49
N PRO A 171 6.07 -15.18 -17.80
CA PRO A 171 5.57 -15.05 -19.17
C PRO A 171 6.52 -14.19 -20.02
N GLY A 172 6.33 -14.18 -21.33
CA GLY A 172 7.03 -13.28 -22.25
C GLY A 172 6.46 -11.85 -22.23
N SER A 173 5.17 -11.66 -21.93
CA SER A 173 4.57 -10.32 -21.91
C SER A 173 3.32 -10.18 -21.02
N VAL A 174 3.14 -9.01 -20.40
CA VAL A 174 2.00 -8.70 -19.51
C VAL A 174 1.48 -7.27 -19.75
N ALA A 175 0.17 -7.14 -19.98
CA ALA A 175 -0.52 -5.85 -19.93
C ALA A 175 -0.99 -5.57 -18.50
N VAL A 176 -0.59 -4.46 -17.90
CA VAL A 176 -0.95 -4.09 -16.53
C VAL A 176 -2.02 -3.00 -16.54
N PHE A 177 -3.14 -3.21 -15.85
CA PHE A 177 -4.20 -2.23 -15.71
C PHE A 177 -4.25 -1.68 -14.29
N GLY A 178 -4.05 -0.38 -14.13
CA GLY A 178 -4.08 0.32 -12.85
C GLY A 178 -2.68 0.79 -12.41
N PRO A 179 -2.30 2.05 -12.64
CA PRO A 179 -1.01 2.63 -12.23
C PRO A 179 -0.95 2.99 -10.74
N GLY A 180 -1.66 2.25 -9.89
CA GLY A 180 -1.57 2.37 -8.44
C GLY A 180 -0.35 1.62 -7.88
N VAL A 181 -0.24 1.57 -6.55
CA VAL A 181 0.88 0.91 -5.83
C VAL A 181 1.19 -0.49 -6.37
N ILE A 182 0.19 -1.36 -6.45
CA ILE A 182 0.35 -2.76 -6.88
C ILE A 182 0.80 -2.84 -8.35
N GLY A 183 0.18 -2.03 -9.22
CA GLY A 183 0.48 -2.04 -10.65
C GLY A 183 1.89 -1.55 -10.94
N LEU A 184 2.32 -0.45 -10.31
CA LEU A 184 3.67 0.08 -10.44
C LEU A 184 4.73 -0.90 -9.93
N GLU A 185 4.57 -1.44 -8.72
CA GLU A 185 5.50 -2.42 -8.14
C GLU A 185 5.66 -3.66 -9.03
N LEU A 186 4.55 -4.28 -9.41
CA LEU A 186 4.59 -5.50 -10.22
C LEU A 186 5.00 -5.21 -11.66
N GLY A 187 4.51 -4.13 -12.27
CA GLY A 187 4.85 -3.75 -13.64
C GLY A 187 6.35 -3.51 -13.81
N GLN A 188 6.96 -2.71 -12.94
CA GLN A 188 8.40 -2.48 -12.99
C GLN A 188 9.19 -3.76 -12.67
N ALA A 189 8.78 -4.54 -11.66
CA ALA A 189 9.46 -5.79 -11.34
C ALA A 189 9.45 -6.78 -12.51
N LEU A 190 8.31 -6.94 -13.19
CA LEU A 190 8.19 -7.81 -14.37
C LEU A 190 9.06 -7.28 -15.52
N SER A 191 9.04 -5.97 -15.80
CA SER A 191 9.88 -5.35 -16.83
C SER A 191 11.37 -5.63 -16.61
N ARG A 192 11.85 -5.40 -15.38
CA ARG A 192 13.25 -5.64 -14.97
C ARG A 192 13.65 -7.11 -14.94
N LEU A 193 12.68 -8.04 -14.91
CA LEU A 193 12.91 -9.48 -15.08
C LEU A 193 12.89 -9.91 -16.57
N GLY A 194 12.80 -8.97 -17.51
CA GLY A 194 12.87 -9.20 -18.94
C GLY A 194 11.52 -9.46 -19.62
N ILE A 195 10.41 -9.19 -18.93
CA ILE A 195 9.05 -9.36 -19.46
C ILE A 195 8.64 -8.08 -20.18
N ARG A 196 8.05 -8.19 -21.37
CA ARG A 196 7.50 -7.01 -22.06
C ARG A 196 6.24 -6.53 -21.34
N VAL A 197 6.31 -5.34 -20.76
CA VAL A 197 5.21 -4.71 -20.01
C VAL A 197 4.69 -3.48 -20.74
N ARG A 198 3.37 -3.28 -20.71
CA ARG A 198 2.72 -1.99 -20.97
C ARG A 198 1.68 -1.76 -19.88
N MET A 199 1.60 -0.54 -19.37
CA MET A 199 0.69 -0.18 -18.29
C MET A 199 -0.34 0.85 -18.72
N PHE A 200 -1.58 0.58 -18.35
CA PHE A 200 -2.78 1.33 -18.70
C PHE A 200 -3.45 1.84 -17.43
N GLY A 201 -3.72 3.14 -17.38
CA GLY A 201 -4.44 3.80 -16.30
C GLY A 201 -5.70 4.51 -16.75
N VAL A 202 -6.41 5.02 -15.75
CA VAL A 202 -7.56 5.90 -15.92
C VAL A 202 -7.39 7.03 -14.90
N GLY A 203 -7.55 8.28 -15.36
CA GLY A 203 -7.61 9.45 -14.48
C GLY A 203 -6.26 9.96 -13.97
N GLY A 204 -5.15 9.62 -14.63
CA GLY A 204 -3.89 10.35 -14.49
C GLY A 204 -3.05 10.00 -13.26
N ALA A 205 -3.48 9.04 -12.46
CA ALA A 205 -2.76 8.64 -11.24
C ALA A 205 -1.43 7.93 -11.55
N VAL A 206 -0.39 8.22 -10.76
CA VAL A 206 0.87 7.48 -10.74
C VAL A 206 1.20 7.18 -9.27
N GLY A 207 0.88 5.96 -8.84
CA GLY A 207 0.99 5.55 -7.45
C GLY A 207 0.08 6.40 -6.55
N PRO A 208 0.51 6.71 -5.32
CA PRO A 208 -0.22 7.57 -4.40
C PRO A 208 0.11 9.07 -4.55
N LEU A 209 0.88 9.46 -5.57
CA LEU A 209 1.39 10.83 -5.72
C LEU A 209 0.26 11.84 -6.00
N GLN A 210 0.23 12.91 -5.21
CA GLN A 210 -0.73 14.01 -5.36
C GLN A 210 -0.06 15.30 -5.84
N ASP A 211 1.20 15.55 -5.48
CA ASP A 211 1.98 16.66 -6.01
C ASP A 211 2.28 16.48 -7.51
N ASP A 212 1.78 17.41 -8.33
CA ASP A 212 1.86 17.35 -9.80
C ASP A 212 3.31 17.30 -10.31
N SER A 213 4.24 18.03 -9.67
CA SER A 213 5.64 18.07 -10.09
C SER A 213 6.33 16.72 -9.88
N ILE A 214 6.05 16.05 -8.75
CA ILE A 214 6.58 14.71 -8.49
C ILE A 214 5.91 13.69 -9.40
N ARG A 215 4.58 13.80 -9.62
CA ARG A 215 3.82 12.89 -10.47
C ARG A 215 4.31 12.90 -11.92
N GLU A 216 4.52 14.08 -12.50
CA GLU A 216 5.03 14.24 -13.86
C GLU A 216 6.47 13.68 -13.99
N TYR A 217 7.35 14.02 -13.04
CA TYR A 217 8.71 13.50 -13.02
C TYR A 217 8.76 11.96 -12.91
N ALA A 218 7.92 11.38 -12.03
CA ALA A 218 7.82 9.94 -11.87
C ALA A 218 7.28 9.27 -13.14
N LEU A 219 6.27 9.84 -13.79
CA LEU A 219 5.72 9.34 -15.05
C LEU A 219 6.78 9.27 -16.15
N ASN A 220 7.56 10.34 -16.31
CA ASN A 220 8.65 10.40 -17.28
C ASN A 220 9.72 9.34 -16.97
N THR A 221 10.09 9.21 -15.70
CA THR A 221 11.09 8.23 -15.24
C THR A 221 10.64 6.79 -15.51
N PHE A 222 9.38 6.44 -15.24
CA PHE A 222 8.86 5.09 -15.54
C PHE A 222 8.79 4.82 -17.05
N ASN A 223 8.44 5.82 -17.85
CA ASN A 223 8.36 5.69 -19.32
C ASN A 223 9.72 5.45 -19.99
N GLU A 224 10.84 5.73 -19.32
CA GLU A 224 12.16 5.30 -19.80
C GLU A 224 12.35 3.78 -19.72
N GLU A 225 11.63 3.07 -18.85
CA GLU A 225 11.74 1.62 -18.65
C GLU A 225 10.64 0.83 -19.39
N PHE A 226 9.40 1.30 -19.35
CA PHE A 226 8.27 0.64 -20.02
C PHE A 226 7.14 1.63 -20.34
N PRO A 227 6.35 1.42 -21.41
CA PRO A 227 5.24 2.31 -21.73
C PRO A 227 4.19 2.33 -20.60
N LEU A 228 3.98 3.52 -20.05
CA LEU A 228 3.00 3.80 -19.01
C LEU A 228 2.14 4.98 -19.45
N ASP A 229 0.86 4.70 -19.69
CA ASP A 229 -0.14 5.72 -19.98
C ASP A 229 -1.18 5.73 -18.84
N PRO A 230 -1.15 6.74 -17.94
CA PRO A 230 -2.06 6.82 -16.81
C PRO A 230 -3.47 7.30 -17.19
N GLU A 231 -3.69 7.74 -18.43
CA GLU A 231 -4.97 8.23 -18.97
C GLU A 231 -5.40 7.50 -20.23
N SER A 232 -4.99 6.23 -20.36
CA SER A 232 -5.19 5.44 -21.56
C SER A 232 -6.66 5.30 -21.98
N ASP A 233 -6.90 5.47 -23.28
CA ASP A 233 -8.19 5.23 -23.90
C ASP A 233 -8.25 3.81 -24.49
N VAL A 234 -8.55 2.85 -23.62
CA VAL A 234 -8.69 1.44 -24.00
C VAL A 234 -10.09 1.18 -24.57
N ARG A 235 -10.15 0.79 -25.84
CA ARG A 235 -11.39 0.53 -26.60
C ARG A 235 -11.88 -0.91 -26.45
N LYS A 236 -10.95 -1.87 -26.45
CA LYS A 236 -11.30 -3.30 -26.45
C LYS A 236 -10.27 -4.14 -25.72
N VAL A 237 -10.76 -5.12 -24.98
CA VAL A 237 -9.98 -6.23 -24.44
C VAL A 237 -10.61 -7.52 -24.95
N GLU A 238 -9.81 -8.42 -25.49
CA GLU A 238 -10.31 -9.68 -26.05
C GLU A 238 -9.30 -10.82 -25.90
N ARG A 239 -9.77 -11.95 -25.37
CA ARG A 239 -9.03 -13.21 -25.41
C ARG A 239 -8.87 -13.71 -26.85
N VAL A 240 -7.62 -13.84 -27.31
CA VAL A 240 -7.22 -14.38 -28.64
C VAL A 240 -6.36 -15.62 -28.46
N ASN A 241 -6.22 -16.51 -29.45
CA ASN A 241 -5.59 -17.84 -29.30
C ASN A 241 -4.33 -17.87 -28.41
N ASP A 242 -3.36 -17.01 -28.70
CA ASP A 242 -2.04 -17.01 -28.05
C ASP A 242 -1.89 -15.97 -26.92
N GLY A 243 -2.98 -15.35 -26.45
CA GLY A 243 -2.91 -14.34 -25.40
C GLY A 243 -4.15 -13.48 -25.25
N VAL A 244 -3.97 -12.20 -24.95
CA VAL A 244 -5.01 -11.19 -24.83
C VAL A 244 -4.64 -9.98 -25.69
N ALA A 245 -5.55 -9.61 -26.59
CA ALA A 245 -5.41 -8.42 -27.42
C ALA A 245 -6.03 -7.21 -26.73
N ILE A 246 -5.27 -6.12 -26.68
CA ILE A 246 -5.68 -4.84 -26.11
C ILE A 246 -5.68 -3.81 -27.23
N THR A 247 -6.84 -3.25 -27.54
CA THR A 247 -7.02 -2.16 -28.51
C THR A 247 -7.19 -0.84 -27.77
N PHE A 248 -6.34 0.14 -28.07
CA PHE A 248 -6.29 1.44 -27.41
C PHE A 248 -5.85 2.55 -28.36
N VAL A 249 -6.05 3.80 -27.99
CA VAL A 249 -5.53 4.97 -28.73
C VAL A 249 -4.11 5.28 -28.26
N ASP A 250 -3.14 5.28 -29.17
CA ASP A 250 -1.72 5.54 -28.88
C ASP A 250 -1.35 6.98 -29.28
N GLY A 251 -1.83 7.96 -28.50
CA GLY A 251 -1.66 9.39 -28.79
C GLY A 251 -2.14 9.76 -30.20
N ASP A 252 -1.34 10.54 -30.92
CA ASP A 252 -1.64 10.96 -32.30
C ASP A 252 -1.49 9.84 -33.34
N ALA A 253 -0.92 8.68 -32.97
CA ALA A 253 -0.76 7.54 -33.87
C ALA A 253 -2.09 6.81 -34.14
N GLY A 254 -3.15 7.15 -33.40
CA GLY A 254 -4.48 6.59 -33.57
C GLY A 254 -4.67 5.24 -32.88
N GLU A 255 -5.64 4.45 -33.36
CA GLU A 255 -5.98 3.16 -32.75
C GLU A 255 -4.90 2.10 -33.05
N LYS A 256 -4.48 1.40 -32.00
CA LYS A 256 -3.46 0.36 -32.03
C LYS A 256 -3.94 -0.86 -31.27
N THR A 257 -3.54 -2.05 -31.72
CA THR A 257 -3.77 -3.30 -30.99
C THR A 257 -2.45 -3.99 -30.69
N GLU A 258 -2.23 -4.33 -29.41
CA GLU A 258 -1.08 -5.11 -28.96
C GLU A 258 -1.57 -6.40 -28.27
N THR A 259 -0.89 -7.52 -28.51
CA THR A 259 -1.19 -8.82 -27.87
C THR A 259 -0.21 -9.11 -26.75
N PHE A 260 -0.69 -9.62 -25.62
CA PHE A 260 0.12 -9.99 -24.44
C PHE A 260 -0.22 -11.40 -23.98
N ASP A 261 0.67 -12.06 -23.24
CA ASP A 261 0.40 -13.42 -22.74
C ASP A 261 -0.66 -13.38 -21.63
N TYR A 262 -0.60 -12.36 -20.77
CA TYR A 262 -1.52 -12.14 -19.66
C TYR A 262 -1.91 -10.66 -19.51
N LEU A 263 -3.08 -10.44 -18.90
CA LEU A 263 -3.56 -9.14 -18.42
C LEU A 263 -3.61 -9.16 -16.90
N LEU A 264 -2.83 -8.29 -16.25
CA LEU A 264 -2.86 -8.09 -14.80
C LEU A 264 -3.83 -6.96 -14.43
N ALA A 265 -4.91 -7.29 -13.74
CA ALA A 265 -5.84 -6.32 -13.17
C ALA A 265 -5.36 -5.85 -11.77
N ALA A 266 -4.68 -4.70 -11.75
CA ALA A 266 -4.27 -3.96 -10.55
C ALA A 266 -5.13 -2.70 -10.33
N THR A 267 -6.41 -2.76 -10.72
CA THR A 267 -7.38 -1.65 -10.77
C THR A 267 -7.99 -1.25 -9.42
N GLY A 268 -7.25 -1.48 -8.33
CA GLY A 268 -7.72 -1.24 -6.96
C GLY A 268 -8.41 -2.44 -6.32
N ARG A 269 -8.87 -2.23 -5.08
CA ARG A 269 -9.43 -3.27 -4.22
C ARG A 269 -10.79 -2.86 -3.69
N ARG A 270 -11.62 -3.84 -3.38
CA ARG A 270 -12.97 -3.67 -2.81
C ARG A 270 -13.05 -4.32 -1.42
N PRO A 271 -13.60 -3.64 -0.41
CA PRO A 271 -13.83 -4.22 0.91
C PRO A 271 -14.78 -5.42 0.88
N ASN A 272 -14.54 -6.42 1.73
CA ASN A 272 -15.33 -7.65 1.81
C ASN A 272 -16.51 -7.51 2.79
N ILE A 273 -17.46 -6.64 2.47
CA ILE A 273 -18.66 -6.41 3.29
C ILE A 273 -19.95 -6.91 2.65
N ASP A 274 -19.94 -7.14 1.34
CA ASP A 274 -21.11 -7.48 0.54
C ASP A 274 -21.62 -8.91 0.77
N GLY A 275 -20.76 -9.82 1.24
CA GLY A 275 -21.13 -11.17 1.65
C GLY A 275 -21.63 -11.30 3.10
N LEU A 276 -21.72 -10.19 3.85
CA LEU A 276 -22.03 -10.22 5.29
C LEU A 276 -23.52 -10.08 5.61
N ASP A 277 -24.41 -9.85 4.64
CA ASP A 277 -25.79 -9.42 4.92
C ASP A 277 -25.84 -8.23 5.89
N ILE A 278 -24.92 -7.26 5.72
CA ILE A 278 -24.63 -6.19 6.69
C ILE A 278 -25.84 -5.32 7.05
N GLN A 279 -26.84 -5.24 6.17
CA GLN A 279 -28.12 -4.57 6.43
C GLN A 279 -28.87 -5.15 7.64
N ASN A 280 -28.63 -6.42 8.00
CA ASN A 280 -29.24 -7.06 9.16
C ASN A 280 -28.54 -6.70 10.48
N ALA A 281 -27.40 -5.99 10.43
CA ALA A 281 -26.63 -5.60 11.61
C ALA A 281 -27.23 -4.40 12.37
N ASN A 282 -28.22 -3.70 11.79
CA ASN A 282 -28.85 -2.51 12.36
C ASN A 282 -27.84 -1.39 12.68
N ILE A 283 -26.98 -1.08 11.71
CA ILE A 283 -26.02 0.02 11.73
C ILE A 283 -26.22 0.89 10.49
N ASP A 284 -25.89 2.17 10.57
CA ASP A 284 -25.99 3.09 9.44
C ASP A 284 -24.94 2.75 8.38
N LEU A 285 -25.37 2.76 7.12
CA LEU A 285 -24.53 2.54 5.94
C LEU A 285 -24.52 3.79 5.07
N ASP A 286 -23.40 4.04 4.39
CA ASP A 286 -23.33 5.07 3.35
C ASP A 286 -24.05 4.64 2.05
N GLU A 287 -24.07 5.52 1.05
CA GLU A 287 -24.69 5.26 -0.27
C GLU A 287 -24.07 4.08 -1.03
N LYS A 288 -22.85 3.67 -0.68
CA LYS A 288 -22.13 2.55 -1.27
C LYS A 288 -22.31 1.25 -0.46
N GLY A 289 -23.09 1.30 0.61
CA GLY A 289 -23.35 0.18 1.52
C GLY A 289 -22.25 -0.06 2.56
N MET A 290 -21.31 0.87 2.74
CA MET A 290 -20.25 0.77 3.76
C MET A 290 -20.76 1.20 5.13
N PRO A 291 -20.43 0.49 6.22
CA PRO A 291 -20.74 0.96 7.58
C PRO A 291 -20.15 2.35 7.86
N LEU A 292 -20.99 3.26 8.37
CA LEU A 292 -20.50 4.52 8.94
C LEU A 292 -19.84 4.25 10.29
N PHE A 293 -18.58 4.68 10.44
CA PHE A 293 -17.79 4.42 11.64
C PHE A 293 -16.96 5.63 12.05
N ASP A 294 -16.62 5.69 13.34
CA ASP A 294 -15.71 6.69 13.87
C ASP A 294 -14.24 6.27 13.63
N PRO A 295 -13.41 7.06 12.91
CA PRO A 295 -12.04 6.66 12.55
C PRO A 295 -11.06 6.51 13.72
N HIS A 296 -11.39 7.01 14.91
CA HIS A 296 -10.51 6.96 16.08
C HIS A 296 -10.86 5.81 17.03
N THR A 297 -12.12 5.41 17.08
CA THR A 297 -12.62 4.33 17.94
C THR A 297 -12.93 3.05 17.16
N LEU A 298 -13.08 3.16 15.85
CA LEU A 298 -13.49 2.12 14.91
C LEU A 298 -14.89 1.55 15.14
N ARG A 299 -15.71 2.25 15.94
CA ARG A 299 -17.08 1.87 16.26
C ARG A 299 -18.02 2.28 15.15
N CYS A 300 -18.92 1.38 14.76
CA CYS A 300 -20.01 1.68 13.84
C CYS A 300 -21.15 2.38 14.60
N GLY A 301 -21.33 3.69 14.38
CA GLY A 301 -22.31 4.51 15.10
C GLY A 301 -22.22 4.38 16.63
N GLN A 302 -23.36 4.16 17.29
CA GLN A 302 -23.45 3.87 18.73
C GLN A 302 -23.70 2.39 19.02
N SER A 303 -23.29 1.48 18.12
CA SER A 303 -23.51 0.04 18.28
C SER A 303 -22.40 -0.65 19.09
N HIS A 304 -22.54 -1.96 19.31
CA HIS A 304 -21.50 -2.86 19.83
C HIS A 304 -20.64 -3.49 18.70
N ILE A 305 -20.69 -2.91 17.49
CA ILE A 305 -20.01 -3.38 16.29
C ILE A 305 -18.85 -2.45 15.95
N PHE A 306 -17.70 -3.03 15.62
CA PHE A 306 -16.49 -2.34 15.21
C PHE A 306 -16.04 -2.82 13.83
N ILE A 307 -15.32 -2.00 13.07
CA ILE A 307 -14.79 -2.34 11.75
C ILE A 307 -13.30 -1.93 11.62
N ALA A 308 -12.45 -2.85 11.18
CA ALA A 308 -11.00 -2.65 11.19
C ALA A 308 -10.28 -3.26 9.98
N GLY A 309 -9.15 -2.66 9.62
CA GLY A 309 -8.34 -3.02 8.46
C GLY A 309 -9.01 -2.64 7.15
N ASP A 310 -8.54 -3.24 6.05
CA ASP A 310 -9.08 -3.00 4.70
C ASP A 310 -10.62 -3.14 4.58
N ALA A 311 -11.30 -3.79 5.54
CA ALA A 311 -12.75 -3.89 5.58
C ALA A 311 -13.44 -2.52 5.70
N ASN A 312 -12.79 -1.51 6.32
CA ASN A 312 -13.34 -0.15 6.44
C ASN A 312 -12.99 0.78 5.27
N ASN A 313 -12.08 0.35 4.38
CA ASN A 313 -11.59 1.10 3.23
C ASN A 313 -10.95 2.47 3.51
N SER A 314 -10.49 2.73 4.75
CA SER A 314 -9.90 4.02 5.13
C SER A 314 -8.43 4.11 4.71
N LEU A 315 -7.58 3.25 5.26
CA LEU A 315 -6.16 3.18 4.95
C LEU A 315 -5.72 1.70 4.84
N PRO A 316 -5.82 1.08 3.65
CA PRO A 316 -5.55 -0.34 3.43
C PRO A 316 -4.03 -0.62 3.39
N LEU A 317 -3.35 -0.38 4.51
CA LEU A 317 -1.94 -0.61 4.74
C LEU A 317 -1.76 -1.56 5.93
N LEU A 318 -0.73 -2.41 5.87
CA LEU A 318 -0.54 -3.49 6.85
C LEU A 318 -0.39 -2.97 8.29
N HIS A 319 0.40 -1.91 8.49
CA HIS A 319 0.67 -1.37 9.82
C HIS A 319 -0.54 -0.61 10.38
N GLU A 320 -1.29 0.12 9.54
CA GLU A 320 -2.59 0.71 9.90
C GLU A 320 -3.59 -0.38 10.28
N THR A 321 -3.71 -1.45 9.49
CA THR A 321 -4.57 -2.61 9.79
C THR A 321 -4.24 -3.25 11.14
N ALA A 322 -2.97 -3.34 11.51
CA ALA A 322 -2.55 -3.86 12.81
C ALA A 322 -2.92 -2.92 13.97
N ASP A 323 -2.75 -1.61 13.78
CA ASP A 323 -3.16 -0.62 14.78
C ASP A 323 -4.68 -0.57 14.93
N GLU A 324 -5.42 -0.63 13.83
CA GLU A 324 -6.87 -0.68 13.85
C GLU A 324 -7.40 -1.95 14.52
N GLY A 325 -6.79 -3.11 14.23
CA GLY A 325 -7.09 -4.35 14.97
C GLY A 325 -6.87 -4.20 16.48
N ARG A 326 -5.82 -3.47 16.90
CA ARG A 326 -5.58 -3.19 18.32
C ARG A 326 -6.67 -2.29 18.90
N ILE A 327 -7.03 -1.21 18.22
CA ILE A 327 -8.05 -0.24 18.66
C ILE A 327 -9.42 -0.93 18.78
N ALA A 328 -9.86 -1.63 17.73
CA ALA A 328 -11.14 -2.33 17.74
C ALA A 328 -11.16 -3.45 18.78
N GLY A 329 -10.07 -4.19 18.93
CA GLY A 329 -9.94 -5.24 19.95
C GLY A 329 -9.98 -4.71 21.37
N ASP A 330 -9.29 -3.59 21.65
CA ASP A 330 -9.33 -2.93 22.96
C ASP A 330 -10.73 -2.40 23.28
N ASN A 331 -11.37 -1.72 22.33
CA ASN A 331 -12.72 -1.19 22.53
C ASN A 331 -13.79 -2.28 22.66
N ALA A 332 -13.67 -3.40 21.93
CA ALA A 332 -14.56 -4.55 22.11
C ALA A 332 -14.33 -5.28 23.45
N ALA A 333 -13.12 -5.21 23.99
CA ALA A 333 -12.76 -5.78 25.28
C ALA A 333 -13.26 -4.93 26.46
N SER A 334 -13.21 -3.60 26.35
CA SER A 334 -13.66 -2.65 27.40
C SER A 334 -15.11 -2.18 27.25
N TYR A 335 -15.82 -2.59 26.20
CA TYR A 335 -17.20 -2.19 25.93
C TYR A 335 -18.09 -2.35 27.19
N PRO A 336 -18.92 -1.34 27.56
CA PRO A 336 -19.30 -0.15 26.78
C PRO A 336 -18.37 1.06 26.87
N ASP A 337 -17.24 0.97 27.58
CA ASP A 337 -16.25 2.05 27.67
C ASP A 337 -15.39 2.10 26.40
N VAL A 338 -15.88 2.84 25.39
CA VAL A 338 -15.23 3.04 24.09
C VAL A 338 -14.32 4.26 24.16
N ARG A 339 -13.05 4.07 23.81
CA ARG A 339 -12.00 5.09 23.88
C ARG A 339 -11.37 5.34 22.52
N THR A 340 -10.87 6.56 22.33
CA THR A 340 -10.10 6.90 21.13
C THR A 340 -8.76 6.15 21.14
N GLY A 341 -8.46 5.53 20.02
CA GLY A 341 -7.20 4.86 19.76
C GLY A 341 -6.13 5.85 19.31
N LEU A 342 -4.87 5.50 19.58
CA LEU A 342 -3.73 6.24 19.06
C LEU A 342 -3.61 5.98 17.54
N ARG A 343 -3.85 7.03 16.73
CA ARG A 343 -3.52 7.05 15.31
C ARG A 343 -2.10 7.56 15.12
N ARG A 344 -1.30 6.84 14.33
CA ARG A 344 0.06 7.24 13.97
C ARG A 344 0.02 8.26 12.83
N THR A 345 1.14 8.95 12.63
CA THR A 345 1.36 9.73 11.41
C THR A 345 1.15 8.85 10.18
N PRO A 346 0.31 9.28 9.22
CA PRO A 346 0.15 8.55 7.95
C PRO A 346 1.50 8.35 7.25
N LEU A 347 1.72 7.13 6.76
CA LEU A 347 2.93 6.74 6.06
C LEU A 347 2.58 5.70 5.00
N ALA A 348 2.91 5.97 3.73
CA ALA A 348 2.82 4.99 2.66
C ALA A 348 4.13 4.92 1.87
N VAL A 349 4.45 3.74 1.37
CA VAL A 349 5.65 3.46 0.58
C VAL A 349 5.26 2.59 -0.62
N VAL A 350 5.78 2.92 -1.79
CA VAL A 350 5.75 2.10 -3.01
C VAL A 350 7.16 1.63 -3.30
N PHE A 351 7.33 0.32 -3.43
CA PHE A 351 8.63 -0.32 -3.59
C PHE A 351 9.05 -0.42 -5.07
N THR A 352 8.80 0.64 -5.83
CA THR A 352 9.45 0.87 -7.12
C THR A 352 10.88 1.39 -6.91
N ASP A 353 11.61 1.59 -8.00
CA ASP A 353 12.93 2.18 -7.98
C ASP A 353 13.06 3.21 -9.13
N PRO A 354 13.06 4.53 -8.87
CA PRO A 354 13.01 5.14 -7.53
C PRO A 354 11.75 4.81 -6.71
N GLN A 355 11.90 4.78 -5.39
CA GLN A 355 10.80 4.48 -4.46
C GLN A 355 9.89 5.70 -4.33
N ILE A 356 8.60 5.47 -4.12
CA ILE A 356 7.65 6.54 -3.77
C ILE A 356 7.37 6.47 -2.27
N ALA A 357 7.30 7.61 -1.59
CA ALA A 357 6.79 7.69 -0.23
C ALA A 357 5.90 8.92 -0.02
N THR A 358 4.86 8.75 0.79
CA THR A 358 4.01 9.84 1.27
C THR A 358 3.97 9.82 2.80
N VAL A 359 4.09 10.98 3.43
CA VAL A 359 4.22 11.14 4.88
C VAL A 359 3.35 12.26 5.38
N GLY A 360 2.64 12.04 6.48
CA GLY A 360 1.86 13.08 7.14
C GLY A 360 0.66 13.53 6.31
N LEU A 361 0.41 14.84 6.27
CA LEU A 361 -0.64 15.42 5.44
C LEU A 361 -0.22 15.46 3.97
N THR A 362 -1.13 15.10 3.08
CA THR A 362 -0.93 15.31 1.63
C THR A 362 -0.99 16.78 1.27
N ILE A 363 -0.46 17.16 0.10
CA ILE A 363 -0.49 18.56 -0.36
C ILE A 363 -1.92 19.14 -0.40
N HIS A 364 -2.91 18.34 -0.79
CA HIS A 364 -4.32 18.75 -0.77
C HIS A 364 -4.85 18.95 0.66
N GLN A 365 -4.55 18.03 1.58
CA GLN A 365 -4.94 18.16 2.99
C GLN A 365 -4.28 19.35 3.68
N VAL A 366 -3.01 19.64 3.33
CA VAL A 366 -2.31 20.85 3.77
C VAL A 366 -3.03 22.10 3.24
N GLY A 367 -3.37 22.12 1.94
CA GLY A 367 -4.11 23.23 1.33
C GLY A 367 -5.47 23.49 2.00
N GLU A 368 -6.24 22.43 2.25
CA GLU A 368 -7.54 22.51 2.94
C GLU A 368 -7.41 23.00 4.38
N ARG A 369 -6.44 22.45 5.13
CA ARG A 369 -6.24 22.78 6.55
C ARG A 369 -5.71 24.20 6.75
N CYS A 370 -4.71 24.60 5.97
CA CYS A 370 -4.00 25.86 6.19
C CYS A 370 -4.54 27.01 5.34
N ARG A 371 -5.39 26.75 4.33
CA ARG A 371 -5.94 27.77 3.41
C ARG A 371 -4.86 28.73 2.85
N GLY A 372 -3.70 28.16 2.50
CA GLY A 372 -2.54 28.91 2.00
C GLY A 372 -1.50 29.32 3.06
N CYS A 373 -1.73 29.04 4.35
CA CYS A 373 -0.77 29.31 5.44
C CYS A 373 0.33 28.23 5.54
N PHE A 374 0.93 27.86 4.41
CA PHE A 374 2.01 26.87 4.36
C PHE A 374 3.00 27.20 3.26
N ALA A 375 4.21 26.65 3.38
CA ALA A 375 5.22 26.69 2.33
C ALA A 375 5.66 25.26 1.96
N VAL A 376 6.30 25.16 0.80
CA VAL A 376 6.90 23.92 0.28
C VAL A 376 8.41 24.14 0.19
N GLY A 377 9.19 23.13 0.55
CA GLY A 377 10.61 23.06 0.18
C GLY A 377 10.87 21.85 -0.70
N GLU A 378 11.83 21.97 -1.61
CA GLU A 378 12.11 20.97 -2.63
C GLU A 378 13.61 20.63 -2.74
N VAL A 379 13.90 19.41 -3.18
CA VAL A 379 15.22 19.00 -3.66
C VAL A 379 15.09 18.03 -4.83
N SER A 380 16.01 18.14 -5.79
CA SER A 380 16.28 17.10 -6.80
C SER A 380 17.41 16.18 -6.35
N PHE A 381 17.24 14.87 -6.57
CA PHE A 381 18.27 13.87 -6.29
C PHE A 381 19.28 13.72 -7.43
N GLU A 382 19.10 14.42 -8.56
CA GLU A 382 19.97 14.32 -9.75
C GLU A 382 21.41 14.76 -9.51
N ASP A 383 21.59 15.80 -8.70
CA ASP A 383 22.88 16.32 -8.30
C ASP A 383 23.26 16.01 -6.84
N GLN A 384 22.44 15.23 -6.14
CA GLN A 384 22.71 14.81 -4.77
C GLN A 384 23.94 13.89 -4.73
N GLY A 385 24.98 14.30 -3.99
CA GLY A 385 26.30 13.68 -4.04
C GLY A 385 26.31 12.16 -3.80
N ARG A 386 25.63 11.67 -2.74
CA ARG A 386 25.57 10.23 -2.46
C ARG A 386 24.78 9.49 -3.54
N SER A 387 23.67 10.04 -4.01
CA SER A 387 22.85 9.45 -5.06
C SER A 387 23.64 9.30 -6.36
N ARG A 388 24.48 10.29 -6.72
CA ARG A 388 25.39 10.20 -7.88
C ARG A 388 26.44 9.12 -7.68
N VAL A 389 27.06 9.05 -6.50
CA VAL A 389 28.08 8.04 -6.16
C VAL A 389 27.55 6.61 -6.35
N ILE A 390 26.28 6.35 -6.03
CA ILE A 390 25.67 5.02 -6.15
C ILE A 390 24.88 4.83 -7.45
N GLY A 391 24.90 5.78 -8.38
CA GLY A 391 24.16 5.70 -9.65
C GLY A 391 22.64 5.67 -9.49
N LYS A 392 22.09 6.26 -8.42
CA LYS A 392 20.65 6.38 -8.13
C LYS A 392 20.18 7.83 -8.03
N ASN A 393 20.82 8.72 -8.78
CA ASN A 393 20.53 10.15 -8.81
C ASN A 393 19.36 10.49 -9.72
N ARG A 394 18.17 9.99 -9.35
CA ARG A 394 16.90 10.33 -10.00
C ARG A 394 15.85 10.52 -8.91
N GLY A 395 15.05 11.57 -9.00
CA GLY A 395 13.95 11.79 -8.08
C GLY A 395 13.82 13.21 -7.54
N LEU A 396 12.69 13.46 -6.89
CA LEU A 396 12.31 14.69 -6.21
C LEU A 396 11.81 14.37 -4.80
N LEU A 397 12.08 15.26 -3.85
CA LEU A 397 11.45 15.28 -2.52
C LEU A 397 10.88 16.67 -2.28
N ARG A 398 9.60 16.72 -1.89
CA ARG A 398 8.92 17.94 -1.46
C ARG A 398 8.41 17.79 -0.03
N VAL A 399 8.71 18.76 0.81
CA VAL A 399 8.33 18.82 2.23
C VAL A 399 7.43 20.03 2.48
N TYR A 400 6.47 19.89 3.39
CA TYR A 400 5.45 20.91 3.67
C TYR A 400 5.56 21.42 5.11
N GLY A 401 5.53 22.74 5.29
CA GLY A 401 5.62 23.38 6.60
C GLY A 401 4.61 24.51 6.80
N GLU A 402 4.15 24.71 8.03
CA GLU A 402 3.15 25.73 8.37
C GLU A 402 3.82 27.11 8.59
N HIS A 403 3.26 28.16 7.99
CA HIS A 403 3.75 29.53 8.21
C HIS A 403 3.56 29.96 9.67
N GLY A 404 4.52 30.73 10.19
CA GLY A 404 4.51 31.25 11.56
C GLY A 404 5.02 30.24 12.60
N SER A 405 4.45 29.03 12.66
CA SER A 405 4.89 28.01 13.62
C SER A 405 6.14 27.25 13.17
N GLY A 406 6.35 27.13 11.86
CA GLY A 406 7.40 26.29 11.28
C GLY A 406 7.15 24.79 11.43
N LEU A 407 5.95 24.37 11.84
CA LEU A 407 5.61 22.96 12.05
C LEU A 407 5.74 22.15 10.75
N PHE A 408 6.48 21.05 10.78
CA PHE A 408 6.52 20.09 9.67
C PHE A 408 5.20 19.32 9.58
N MET A 409 4.56 19.33 8.42
CA MET A 409 3.22 18.77 8.22
C MET A 409 3.18 17.49 7.42
N GLY A 410 4.06 17.34 6.44
CA GLY A 410 4.07 16.20 5.55
C GLY A 410 5.09 16.30 4.43
N ALA A 411 5.17 15.27 3.62
CA ALA A 411 6.08 15.19 2.49
C ALA A 411 5.59 14.19 1.44
N GLU A 412 6.01 14.42 0.20
CA GLU A 412 5.95 13.44 -0.87
C GLU A 412 7.34 13.29 -1.49
N MET A 413 7.74 12.06 -1.78
CA MET A 413 9.06 11.72 -2.30
C MET A 413 8.93 10.69 -3.40
N PHE A 414 9.66 10.89 -4.50
CA PHE A 414 10.01 9.88 -5.47
C PHE A 414 11.53 9.88 -5.59
N GLY A 415 12.23 8.88 -5.09
CA GLY A 415 13.69 8.95 -5.00
C GLY A 415 14.36 7.73 -4.35
N PRO A 416 15.69 7.75 -4.23
CA PRO A 416 16.44 6.64 -3.63
C PRO A 416 16.18 6.57 -2.13
N ALA A 417 16.04 5.35 -1.59
CA ALA A 417 15.83 5.09 -0.16
C ALA A 417 14.65 5.87 0.46
N ALA A 418 13.60 6.14 -0.34
CA ALA A 418 12.42 6.87 0.13
C ALA A 418 11.76 6.16 1.30
N GLU A 419 11.78 4.82 1.36
CA GLU A 419 11.24 4.07 2.50
C GLU A 419 11.92 4.45 3.83
N HIS A 420 13.23 4.71 3.83
CA HIS A 420 13.98 5.06 5.04
C HIS A 420 13.77 6.52 5.43
N ILE A 421 13.87 7.43 4.46
CA ILE A 421 13.62 8.86 4.67
C ILE A 421 12.19 9.08 5.16
N ALA A 422 11.22 8.32 4.63
CA ALA A 422 9.84 8.42 5.05
C ALA A 422 9.61 8.02 6.52
N HIS A 423 10.33 7.03 7.04
CA HIS A 423 10.28 6.71 8.47
C HIS A 423 10.83 7.86 9.34
N LEU A 424 11.95 8.46 8.93
CA LEU A 424 12.54 9.62 9.61
C LEU A 424 11.57 10.82 9.62
N LEU A 425 10.95 11.11 8.49
CA LEU A 425 9.94 12.17 8.36
C LEU A 425 8.67 11.86 9.16
N ALA A 426 8.18 10.62 9.12
CA ALA A 426 6.97 10.22 9.84
C ALA A 426 7.14 10.36 11.35
N TRP A 427 8.32 10.03 11.88
CA TRP A 427 8.67 10.23 13.28
C TRP A 427 8.75 11.72 13.64
N SER A 428 9.36 12.53 12.77
CA SER A 428 9.45 13.99 12.95
C SER A 428 8.05 14.62 13.03
N ALA A 429 7.14 14.24 12.12
CA ALA A 429 5.75 14.67 12.15
C ALA A 429 4.99 14.13 13.38
N GLN A 430 5.21 12.86 13.79
CA GLN A 430 4.59 12.27 14.98
C GLN A 430 4.97 13.04 16.25
N ARG A 431 6.21 13.54 16.29
CA ARG A 431 6.77 14.35 17.38
C ARG A 431 6.46 15.84 17.24
N ARG A 432 5.80 16.25 16.14
CA ARG A 432 5.44 17.64 15.85
C ARG A 432 6.63 18.58 15.83
N LEU A 433 7.76 18.13 15.26
CA LEU A 433 8.94 18.97 15.12
C LEU A 433 8.70 20.11 14.14
N THR A 434 9.31 21.25 14.41
CA THR A 434 9.45 22.35 13.46
C THR A 434 10.60 22.07 12.48
N VAL A 435 10.58 22.74 11.32
CA VAL A 435 11.63 22.63 10.30
C VAL A 435 12.99 23.04 10.86
N THR A 436 13.03 24.07 11.71
CA THR A 436 14.26 24.51 12.37
C THR A 436 14.81 23.44 13.33
N GLU A 437 13.96 22.84 14.17
CA GLU A 437 14.38 21.71 15.02
C GLU A 437 14.87 20.51 14.20
N MET A 438 14.24 20.23 13.05
CA MET A 438 14.71 19.18 12.15
C MET A 438 16.08 19.50 11.53
N LEU A 439 16.38 20.76 11.23
CA LEU A 439 17.68 21.19 10.70
C LEU A 439 18.81 21.13 11.73
N GLU A 440 18.49 21.20 13.03
CA GLU A 440 19.44 21.02 14.14
C GLU A 440 19.82 19.55 14.37
N MET A 441 19.09 18.61 13.76
CA MET A 441 19.36 17.18 13.86
C MET A 441 20.59 16.79 13.01
N PRO A 442 21.29 15.69 13.37
CA PRO A 442 22.47 15.26 12.64
C PRO A 442 22.12 14.73 11.24
N PHE A 443 22.80 15.27 10.23
CA PHE A 443 22.88 14.72 8.88
C PHE A 443 24.33 14.29 8.63
N TYR A 444 24.55 13.00 8.39
CA TYR A 444 25.89 12.45 8.15
C TYR A 444 26.41 12.84 6.75
N HIS A 445 27.64 12.50 6.41
CA HIS A 445 28.20 12.75 5.07
C HIS A 445 29.14 11.62 4.60
N PRO A 446 29.07 11.17 3.34
CA PRO A 446 28.04 11.45 2.33
C PRO A 446 26.85 10.48 2.42
N VAL A 447 25.62 10.99 2.57
CA VAL A 447 24.39 10.17 2.66
C VAL A 447 23.22 10.77 1.88
N ILE A 448 22.15 10.00 1.60
CA ILE A 448 20.98 10.47 0.84
C ILE A 448 20.19 11.50 1.66
N GLU A 449 20.18 11.36 2.99
CA GLU A 449 19.51 12.26 3.92
C GLU A 449 20.02 13.72 3.83
N GLU A 450 21.21 13.97 3.26
CA GLU A 450 21.64 15.34 2.96
C GLU A 450 20.73 16.02 1.92
N GLY A 451 20.08 15.25 1.04
CA GLY A 451 19.02 15.76 0.16
C GLY A 451 17.81 16.24 0.96
N LEU A 452 17.38 15.49 1.99
CA LEU A 452 16.35 15.96 2.92
C LEU A 452 16.77 17.27 3.60
N ARG A 453 18.03 17.40 4.05
CA ARG A 453 18.54 18.66 4.62
C ARG A 453 18.40 19.82 3.63
N THR A 454 18.70 19.61 2.35
CA THR A 454 18.52 20.63 1.31
C THR A 454 17.04 21.05 1.18
N ALA A 455 16.11 20.10 1.11
CA ALA A 455 14.68 20.40 1.04
C ALA A 455 14.18 21.14 2.30
N LEU A 456 14.68 20.79 3.48
CA LEU A 456 14.36 21.50 4.72
C LEU A 456 14.95 22.91 4.77
N LYS A 457 16.16 23.14 4.25
CA LYS A 457 16.76 24.47 4.13
C LYS A 457 15.93 25.35 3.18
N ASP A 458 15.51 24.80 2.04
CA ASP A 458 14.61 25.48 1.11
C ASP A 458 13.26 25.81 1.76
N LEU A 459 12.64 24.85 2.45
CA LEU A 459 11.39 25.07 3.18
C LEU A 459 11.54 26.16 4.24
N ASN A 460 12.61 26.13 5.04
CA ASN A 460 12.84 27.11 6.10
C ASN A 460 12.96 28.54 5.53
N ARG A 461 13.63 28.69 4.38
CA ARG A 461 13.70 29.96 3.63
C ARG A 461 12.31 30.40 3.16
N ASN A 462 11.53 29.49 2.56
CA ASN A 462 10.20 29.81 2.04
C ASN A 462 9.20 30.15 3.16
N LEU A 463 9.41 29.61 4.37
CA LEU A 463 8.65 29.98 5.57
C LEU A 463 9.03 31.35 6.15
N ASN A 464 10.15 31.94 5.71
CA ASN A 464 10.76 33.15 6.28
C ASN A 464 11.07 33.02 7.78
N ILE A 465 11.56 31.85 8.21
CA ILE A 465 11.93 31.58 9.60
C ILE A 465 13.46 31.67 9.75
N GLY A 466 13.92 32.56 10.64
CA GLY A 466 15.35 32.79 10.88
C GLY A 466 15.97 33.85 9.95
N PRO A 467 17.28 34.13 10.11
CA PRO A 467 18.00 35.09 9.28
C PRO A 467 18.11 34.61 7.82
N ALA A 468 18.13 35.53 6.86
CA ALA A 468 18.31 35.20 5.45
C ALA A 468 19.65 34.46 5.23
N PRO A 469 19.67 33.34 4.48
CA PRO A 469 20.91 32.65 4.18
C PRO A 469 21.83 33.51 3.30
N GLU A 470 23.13 33.48 3.55
CA GLU A 470 24.14 34.14 2.70
C GLU A 470 24.24 33.41 1.34
N GLU A 471 24.30 34.17 0.24
CA GLU A 471 24.51 33.63 -1.11
C GLU A 471 25.85 32.85 -1.19
N GLY A 472 25.82 31.63 -1.72
CA GLY A 472 27.02 30.78 -1.84
C GLY A 472 27.33 29.90 -0.64
N CYS A 473 26.34 29.60 0.21
CA CYS A 473 26.49 28.71 1.37
C CYS A 473 27.11 27.35 0.97
N THR A 474 28.35 27.13 1.40
CA THR A 474 29.15 25.90 1.18
C THR A 474 28.70 24.73 2.08
N ASP A 475 27.76 24.98 2.97
CA ASP A 475 27.25 24.06 3.99
C ASP A 475 26.21 23.06 3.43
N CYS A 476 26.11 22.98 2.10
CA CYS A 476 25.26 22.03 1.38
C CYS A 476 26.02 20.80 0.87
N GLY A 477 27.32 20.71 1.17
CA GLY A 477 28.18 19.66 0.63
C GLY A 477 28.60 19.91 -0.83
N PRO A 478 29.60 19.20 -1.35
CA PRO A 478 30.04 19.36 -2.73
C PRO A 478 28.96 18.87 -3.71
N GLY A 479 28.58 19.71 -4.68
CA GLY A 479 27.70 19.34 -5.80
C GLY A 479 26.34 20.03 -5.90
N ILE A 480 26.15 21.24 -5.35
CA ILE A 480 25.05 22.13 -5.78
C ILE A 480 25.48 22.94 -7.00
#